data_AF-A0A960N1V9-F1
#
_entry.id   AF-A0A960N1V9-F1
#
_cell.length_a   1.000
_cell.length_b   1.000
_cell.length_c   1.000
_cell.angle_alpha   90.00
_cell.angle_beta   90.00
_cell.angle_gamma   90.00
#
_symmetry.space_group_name_H-M   'P 1'
#
loop_
_entity.id
_entity.type
_entity.pdbx_description
1 polymer ?
#
loop_
_entity_poly.entity_id
_entity_poly.type
_entity_poly.pdbx_seq_one_letter_code
_entity_poly.pdbx_strand_id
1 'polypeptide(L)'
;TGEGKPHELVLNLAEPLPPGGQLKIELLFERHYVAGLGKFRISATNAKNPAGARSLPPIDPLASSDAELRLAYARTSPDLAEERKALEAAEKRRPELPTTLVMRERPSDPPRPTHRHHRGEYLKTEESVAPAVPKVFPGLPDGAPANRLSFARWLVDGERNPLVARVAVNRAWRAFFGSGFIPSSGDFGFQSELPTHPELLDWLAADFIEHGWSMKELHQLIVTSATYRQSSSTTPALTARDSENRLLARGPRFRLDGEIVRDAALRSSGLLTEKIGGPSVYPPQPVSVVNVAYGNPDWKPSPGEDRYRRSLYTFSKRTAPFAAFLTFDGPTGETCLAQRERSNTPLQALTLLNDEMYLEAAKALAESTLSDLRSNPVESKTVAATLFRRVLTREPDESELADLLAFHEAQRQRFVSGELNPSKIGAKNGTTPETAAWIMVARAVLNLDEAVTKG
;
A
#
# COMPACT_ATOMS: atom_id res chain seq x y z
N THR A 1 32.63 -20.28 1.84
CA THR A 1 31.55 -19.92 2.79
C THR A 1 31.99 -18.80 3.74
N GLY A 2 32.67 -17.76 3.24
CA GLY A 2 33.28 -16.69 4.06
C GLY A 2 33.03 -15.30 3.51
N GLU A 3 31.85 -15.07 2.94
CA GLU A 3 31.45 -13.77 2.40
C GLU A 3 31.47 -12.70 3.50
N GLY A 4 32.17 -11.59 3.26
CA GLY A 4 32.32 -10.50 4.23
C GLY A 4 33.33 -10.73 5.35
N LYS A 5 34.05 -11.86 5.39
CA LYS A 5 35.12 -12.12 6.38
C LYS A 5 36.49 -11.77 5.80
N PRO A 6 37.44 -11.24 6.60
CA PRO A 6 38.82 -11.07 6.16
C PRO A 6 39.47 -12.43 5.91
N HIS A 7 40.25 -12.55 4.84
CA HIS A 7 41.03 -13.73 4.48
C HIS A 7 42.48 -13.32 4.28
N GLU A 8 43.39 -14.21 4.67
CA GLU A 8 44.82 -13.90 4.74
C GLU A 8 45.64 -15.02 4.15
N LEU A 9 46.66 -14.64 3.39
CA LEU A 9 47.62 -15.54 2.80
C LEU A 9 49.03 -15.00 3.08
N VAL A 10 49.84 -15.79 3.76
CA VAL A 10 51.26 -15.48 3.99
C VAL A 10 52.10 -16.43 3.16
N LEU A 11 52.88 -15.88 2.25
CA LEU A 11 53.79 -16.63 1.39
C LEU A 11 55.20 -16.49 1.93
N ASN A 12 55.66 -17.51 2.65
CA ASN A 12 57.05 -17.62 3.09
C ASN A 12 57.87 -18.23 1.96
N LEU A 13 58.58 -17.40 1.21
CA LEU A 13 59.43 -17.86 0.10
C LEU A 13 60.68 -18.55 0.66
N ALA A 14 61.10 -19.63 0.01
CA ALA A 14 62.32 -20.36 0.39
C ALA A 14 63.58 -19.51 0.22
N GLU A 15 63.59 -18.62 -0.78
CA GLU A 15 64.63 -17.62 -0.98
C GLU A 15 63.99 -16.22 -1.06
N PRO A 16 64.60 -15.18 -0.48
CA PRO A 16 64.10 -13.80 -0.59
C PRO A 16 64.04 -13.33 -2.05
N LEU A 17 63.05 -12.52 -2.38
CA LEU A 17 62.98 -11.89 -3.70
C LEU A 17 64.21 -10.99 -3.92
N PRO A 18 64.87 -11.07 -5.11
CA PRO A 18 66.03 -10.25 -5.39
C PRO A 18 65.66 -8.76 -5.43
N PRO A 19 66.55 -7.86 -4.98
CA PRO A 19 66.31 -6.42 -5.04
C PRO A 19 66.10 -5.99 -6.51
N GLY A 20 65.01 -5.25 -6.77
CA GLY A 20 64.63 -4.82 -8.11
C GLY A 20 63.88 -5.86 -8.95
N GLY A 21 63.62 -7.06 -8.41
CA GLY A 21 62.80 -8.07 -9.08
C GLY A 21 61.32 -7.69 -9.17
N GLN A 22 60.64 -8.17 -10.21
CA GLN A 22 59.17 -8.01 -10.34
C GLN A 22 58.45 -9.23 -9.75
N LEU A 23 57.47 -8.97 -8.88
CA LEU A 23 56.49 -9.97 -8.44
C LEU A 23 55.18 -9.74 -9.19
N LYS A 24 54.77 -10.71 -10.00
CA LYS A 24 53.45 -10.71 -10.64
C LYS A 24 52.49 -11.58 -9.83
N ILE A 25 51.38 -11.00 -9.37
CA ILE A 25 50.29 -11.72 -8.70
C ILE A 25 49.07 -11.67 -9.62
N GLU A 26 48.55 -12.84 -9.97
CA GLU A 26 47.35 -12.98 -10.79
C GLU A 26 46.23 -13.59 -9.94
N LEU A 27 45.13 -12.86 -9.80
CA LEU A 27 43.97 -13.28 -9.01
C LEU A 27 42.85 -13.69 -9.97
N LEU A 28 42.54 -14.98 -9.99
CA LEU A 28 41.55 -15.55 -10.88
C LEU A 28 40.18 -15.62 -10.20
N PHE A 29 39.20 -14.88 -10.73
CA PHE A 29 37.83 -14.81 -10.19
C PHE A 29 36.83 -15.52 -11.11
N GLU A 30 36.80 -16.85 -11.07
CA GLU A 30 35.91 -17.65 -11.92
C GLU A 30 34.61 -18.02 -11.19
N ARG A 31 33.57 -17.18 -11.28
CA ARG A 31 32.17 -17.54 -10.98
C ARG A 31 31.17 -16.75 -11.84
N HIS A 32 29.97 -17.31 -12.02
CA HIS A 32 28.83 -16.77 -12.81
C HIS A 32 28.28 -15.39 -12.36
N TYR A 33 28.83 -14.78 -11.29
CA TYR A 33 28.49 -13.43 -10.84
C TYR A 33 29.77 -12.70 -10.43
N VAL A 34 29.81 -11.38 -10.61
CA VAL A 34 30.93 -10.51 -10.24
C VAL A 34 31.07 -10.47 -8.71
N ALA A 35 31.74 -11.46 -8.13
CA ALA A 35 32.15 -11.49 -6.73
C ALA A 35 33.61 -11.03 -6.63
N GLY A 36 33.84 -9.72 -6.78
CA GLY A 36 35.18 -9.16 -6.65
C GLY A 36 35.65 -9.13 -5.18
N LEU A 37 36.94 -9.34 -4.94
CA LEU A 37 37.59 -8.95 -3.69
C LEU A 37 37.52 -7.42 -3.58
N GLY A 38 36.60 -6.91 -2.75
CA GLY A 38 36.33 -5.46 -2.70
C GLY A 38 37.50 -4.60 -2.20
N LYS A 39 38.35 -5.15 -1.33
CA LYS A 39 39.56 -4.49 -0.79
C LYS A 39 40.62 -5.55 -0.54
N PHE A 40 41.86 -5.34 -1.00
CA PHE A 40 43.01 -6.19 -0.67
C PHE A 40 44.24 -5.34 -0.37
N ARG A 41 45.16 -5.88 0.43
CA ARG A 41 46.45 -5.27 0.77
C ARG A 41 47.55 -6.30 0.56
N ILE A 42 48.68 -5.86 0.00
CA ILE A 42 49.90 -6.64 -0.10
C ILE A 42 50.95 -5.95 0.75
N SER A 43 51.64 -6.71 1.59
CA SER A 43 52.76 -6.23 2.40
C SER A 43 53.93 -7.20 2.28
N ALA A 44 55.14 -6.68 2.25
CA ALA A 44 56.37 -7.47 2.25
C ALA A 44 57.21 -7.13 3.49
N THR A 45 58.01 -8.09 3.95
CA THR A 45 58.95 -7.89 5.06
C THR A 45 60.26 -8.60 4.75
N ASN A 46 61.37 -8.07 5.27
CA ASN A 46 62.69 -8.68 5.23
C ASN A 46 63.03 -9.41 6.55
N ALA A 47 62.01 -9.67 7.39
CA ALA A 47 62.19 -10.38 8.65
C ALA A 47 62.77 -11.78 8.39
N LYS A 48 63.81 -12.14 9.16
CA LYS A 48 64.54 -13.41 9.00
C LYS A 48 63.73 -14.65 9.41
N ASN A 49 62.66 -14.47 10.18
CA ASN A 49 61.83 -15.57 10.66
C ASN A 49 60.56 -15.68 9.80
N PRO A 50 60.13 -16.91 9.43
CA PRO A 50 58.89 -17.11 8.69
C PRO A 50 57.70 -16.54 9.46
N ALA A 51 56.89 -15.74 8.78
CA ALA A 51 55.70 -15.13 9.36
C ALA A 51 54.54 -16.14 9.32
N GLY A 52 53.79 -16.25 10.41
CA GLY A 52 52.50 -16.92 10.42
C GLY A 52 51.41 -15.98 9.90
N ALA A 53 50.34 -16.54 9.33
CA ALA A 53 49.13 -15.76 9.04
C ALA A 53 48.59 -15.16 10.34
N ARG A 54 48.46 -13.84 10.39
CA ARG A 54 47.92 -13.10 11.52
C ARG A 54 46.99 -12.02 11.00
N SER A 55 45.82 -11.93 11.63
CA SER A 55 44.84 -10.89 11.34
C SER A 55 45.45 -9.52 11.49
N LEU A 56 45.66 -8.84 10.37
CA LEU A 56 46.03 -7.42 10.42
C LEU A 56 44.88 -6.66 11.10
N PRO A 57 45.18 -5.71 12.00
CA PRO A 57 44.15 -4.86 12.54
C PRO A 57 43.43 -4.14 11.39
N PRO A 58 42.10 -3.95 11.48
CA PRO A 58 41.28 -3.46 10.37
C PRO A 58 41.60 -2.02 9.92
N ILE A 59 42.53 -1.34 10.59
CA ILE A 59 42.91 0.05 10.34
C ILE A 59 44.43 0.14 10.16
N ASP A 60 44.87 0.95 9.20
CA ASP A 60 46.29 1.26 8.97
C ASP A 60 46.74 2.42 9.89
N PRO A 61 47.63 2.20 10.87
CA PRO A 61 48.11 3.26 11.75
C PRO A 61 48.78 4.43 11.02
N LEU A 62 49.34 4.18 9.83
CA LEU A 62 50.13 5.18 9.09
C LEU A 62 49.30 5.99 8.10
N ALA A 63 48.09 5.52 7.75
CA ALA A 63 47.22 6.14 6.75
C ALA A 63 45.86 6.61 7.31
N SER A 64 45.63 6.44 8.61
CA SER A 64 44.34 6.76 9.23
C SER A 64 44.45 7.99 10.12
N SER A 65 43.37 8.76 10.19
CA SER A 65 43.27 9.89 11.11
C SER A 65 43.29 9.45 12.57
N ASP A 66 43.69 10.34 13.48
CA ASP A 66 43.69 10.10 14.92
C ASP A 66 42.29 9.69 15.44
N ALA A 67 41.22 10.23 14.84
CA ALA A 67 39.84 9.86 15.15
C ALA A 67 39.52 8.40 14.78
N GLU A 68 39.99 7.94 13.61
CA GLU A 68 39.79 6.55 13.16
C GLU A 68 40.59 5.57 14.04
N LEU A 69 41.80 5.95 14.45
CA LEU A 69 42.64 5.12 15.32
C LEU A 69 42.08 4.99 16.73
N ARG A 70 41.58 6.09 17.32
CA ARG A 70 40.87 6.05 18.60
C ARG A 70 39.62 5.19 18.55
N LEU A 71 38.86 5.28 17.46
CA LEU A 71 37.66 4.45 17.27
C LEU A 71 38.02 2.96 17.11
N ALA A 72 39.09 2.64 16.38
CA ALA A 72 39.60 1.27 16.30
C ALA A 72 40.03 0.74 17.67
N TYR A 73 40.84 1.51 18.40
CA TYR A 73 41.33 1.12 19.73
C TYR A 73 40.15 0.89 20.69
N ALA A 74 39.14 1.77 20.69
CA ALA A 74 37.92 1.57 21.47
C ALA A 74 37.19 0.26 21.13
N ARG A 75 37.21 -0.14 19.85
CA ARG A 75 36.54 -1.35 19.35
C ARG A 75 37.33 -2.65 19.51
N THR A 76 38.64 -2.60 19.76
CA THR A 76 39.50 -3.81 19.78
C THR A 76 40.32 -3.99 21.05
N SER A 77 40.60 -2.93 21.81
CA SER A 77 41.52 -2.99 22.96
C SER A 77 41.00 -3.88 24.09
N PRO A 78 41.79 -4.81 24.65
CA PRO A 78 41.38 -5.59 25.82
C PRO A 78 40.94 -4.73 27.02
N ASP A 79 41.53 -3.54 27.17
CA ASP A 79 41.29 -2.63 28.31
C ASP A 79 39.87 -2.05 28.32
N LEU A 80 39.18 -2.04 27.17
CA LEU A 80 37.83 -1.51 27.00
C LEU A 80 36.80 -2.63 26.77
N ALA A 81 37.11 -3.85 27.22
CA ALA A 81 36.25 -5.02 26.99
C ALA A 81 34.89 -4.90 27.68
N GLU A 82 34.83 -4.32 28.88
CA GLU A 82 33.57 -4.19 29.63
C GLU A 82 32.66 -3.12 29.02
N GLU A 83 33.21 -1.98 28.62
CA GLU A 83 32.49 -0.92 27.91
C GLU A 83 31.97 -1.41 26.55
N ARG A 84 32.77 -2.21 25.82
CA ARG A 84 32.31 -2.84 24.57
C ARG A 84 31.19 -3.83 24.79
N LYS A 85 31.25 -4.69 25.82
CA LYS A 85 30.14 -5.60 26.15
C LYS A 85 28.87 -4.82 26.44
N ALA A 86 28.97 -3.69 27.16
CA ALA A 86 27.83 -2.82 27.42
C ALA A 86 27.28 -2.19 26.14
N LEU A 87 28.16 -1.72 25.24
CA LEU A 87 27.76 -1.19 23.93
C LEU A 87 27.10 -2.25 23.05
N GLU A 88 27.68 -3.44 22.93
CA GLU A 88 27.10 -4.56 22.16
C GLU A 88 25.75 -4.99 22.75
N ALA A 89 25.62 -5.02 24.07
CA ALA A 89 24.34 -5.30 24.73
C ALA A 89 23.30 -4.21 24.44
N ALA A 90 23.71 -2.94 24.39
CA ALA A 90 22.83 -1.84 24.00
C ALA A 90 22.46 -1.89 22.51
N GLU A 91 23.40 -2.24 21.62
CA GLU A 91 23.16 -2.41 20.19
C GLU A 91 22.20 -3.57 19.91
N LYS A 92 22.32 -4.69 20.63
CA LYS A 92 21.37 -5.81 20.58
C LYS A 92 19.97 -5.43 21.07
N ARG A 93 19.84 -4.39 21.88
CA ARG A 93 18.55 -3.83 22.33
C ARG A 93 17.98 -2.81 21.36
N ARG A 94 18.73 -2.35 20.35
CA ARG A 94 18.17 -1.44 19.35
C ARG A 94 17.11 -2.21 18.57
N PRO A 95 15.87 -1.69 18.47
CA PRO A 95 14.87 -2.32 17.63
C PRO A 95 15.39 -2.35 16.19
N GLU A 96 15.25 -3.49 15.52
CA GLU A 96 15.48 -3.55 14.09
C GLU A 96 14.44 -2.67 13.42
N LEU A 97 14.89 -1.51 12.92
CA LEU A 97 14.05 -0.66 12.13
C LEU A 97 13.93 -1.27 10.73
N PRO A 98 12.73 -1.30 10.14
CA PRO A 98 12.59 -1.71 8.76
C PRO A 98 13.45 -0.79 7.90
N THR A 99 14.39 -1.37 7.16
CA THR A 99 15.21 -0.65 6.19
C THR A 99 14.54 -0.72 4.83
N THR A 100 14.71 0.34 4.04
CA THR A 100 14.21 0.39 2.66
C THR A 100 15.30 0.92 1.74
N LEU A 101 15.24 0.49 0.48
CA LEU A 101 16.13 1.02 -0.54
C LEU A 101 15.73 2.46 -0.84
N VAL A 102 16.72 3.36 -0.82
CA VAL A 102 16.53 4.75 -1.20
C VAL A 102 17.18 5.03 -2.54
N MET A 103 16.54 5.85 -3.37
CA MET A 103 17.18 6.35 -4.58
C MET A 103 18.19 7.44 -4.19
N ARG A 104 19.47 7.20 -4.46
CA ARG A 104 20.53 8.20 -4.31
C ARG A 104 20.97 8.70 -5.68
N GLU A 105 21.13 10.02 -5.81
CA GLU A 105 21.71 10.61 -7.01
C GLU A 105 23.16 10.13 -7.18
N ARG A 106 23.51 9.76 -8.41
CA ARG A 106 24.87 9.31 -8.72
C ARG A 106 25.82 10.52 -8.65
N PRO A 107 27.07 10.35 -8.19
CA PRO A 107 28.07 11.41 -8.29
C PRO A 107 28.18 11.95 -9.72
N SER A 108 28.42 13.26 -9.84
CA SER A 108 28.49 13.95 -11.13
C SER A 108 29.74 13.62 -11.95
N ASP A 109 30.75 12.97 -11.34
CA ASP A 109 32.02 12.65 -11.99
C ASP A 109 32.41 11.16 -11.76
N PRO A 110 32.54 10.35 -12.84
CA PRO A 110 32.12 10.66 -14.21
C PRO A 110 30.58 10.55 -14.35
N PRO A 111 29.94 11.43 -15.14
CA PRO A 111 28.50 11.38 -15.36
C PRO A 111 28.13 10.10 -16.14
N ARG A 112 26.97 9.52 -15.86
CA ARG A 112 26.43 8.43 -16.69
C ARG A 112 25.88 9.03 -17.98
N PRO A 113 26.44 8.73 -19.17
CA PRO A 113 25.87 9.20 -20.42
C PRO A 113 24.51 8.53 -20.66
N THR A 114 23.55 9.32 -21.15
CA THR A 114 22.23 8.84 -21.59
C THR A 114 22.12 9.14 -23.07
N HIS A 115 21.62 8.20 -23.87
CA HIS A 115 21.51 8.36 -25.32
C HIS A 115 20.06 8.24 -25.76
N ARG A 116 19.71 8.95 -26.85
CA ARG A 116 18.49 8.64 -27.59
C ARG A 116 18.69 7.31 -28.31
N HIS A 117 17.62 6.54 -28.44
CA HIS A 117 17.62 5.27 -29.14
C HIS A 117 16.72 5.36 -30.38
N HIS A 118 17.20 4.83 -31.51
CA HIS A 118 16.44 4.84 -32.75
C HIS A 118 15.14 4.04 -32.58
N ARG A 119 14.00 4.74 -32.55
CA ARG A 119 12.67 4.17 -32.29
C ARG A 119 12.58 3.34 -30.99
N GLY A 120 13.40 3.67 -29.99
CA GLY A 120 13.44 2.96 -28.71
C GLY A 120 14.19 1.62 -28.73
N GLU A 121 14.85 1.26 -29.84
CA GLU A 121 15.65 0.04 -29.94
C GLU A 121 16.93 0.16 -29.10
N TYR A 122 16.99 -0.56 -27.98
CA TYR A 122 18.05 -0.38 -26.96
C TYR A 122 19.48 -0.63 -27.47
N LEU A 123 19.65 -1.38 -28.57
CA LEU A 123 20.94 -1.64 -29.21
C LEU A 123 21.37 -0.56 -30.20
N LYS A 124 20.46 0.31 -30.65
CA LYS A 124 20.75 1.38 -31.61
C LYS A 124 20.78 2.73 -30.92
N THR A 125 21.91 2.98 -30.25
CA THR A 125 22.21 4.29 -29.65
C THR A 125 22.45 5.34 -30.73
N GLU A 126 21.94 6.54 -30.49
CA GLU A 126 22.18 7.72 -31.31
C GLU A 126 22.89 8.79 -30.46
N GLU A 127 22.47 10.04 -30.49
CA GLU A 127 23.13 11.12 -29.78
C GLU A 127 22.97 11.03 -28.25
N SER A 128 23.97 11.54 -27.52
CA SER A 128 23.90 11.74 -26.07
C SER A 128 22.94 12.89 -25.75
N VAL A 129 22.13 12.72 -24.70
CA VAL A 129 21.13 13.69 -24.25
C VAL A 129 21.43 14.15 -22.82
N ALA A 130 21.31 15.45 -22.61
CA ALA A 130 21.42 16.06 -21.28
C ALA A 130 20.07 16.06 -20.55
N PRO A 131 20.06 16.09 -19.20
CA PRO A 131 18.83 16.30 -18.44
C PRO A 131 18.16 17.63 -18.83
N ALA A 132 16.86 17.58 -19.13
CA ALA A 132 16.06 18.73 -19.53
C ALA A 132 14.56 18.48 -19.27
N VAL A 133 13.73 19.50 -19.49
CA VAL A 133 12.26 19.40 -19.51
C VAL A 133 11.74 19.51 -20.95
N PRO A 134 10.52 19.03 -21.27
CA PRO A 134 9.97 19.14 -22.61
C PRO A 134 9.88 20.61 -23.08
N LYS A 135 10.40 20.89 -24.27
CA LYS A 135 10.50 22.27 -24.83
C LYS A 135 9.16 22.97 -25.09
N VAL A 136 8.06 22.23 -25.07
CA VAL A 136 6.70 22.79 -25.21
C VAL A 136 6.28 23.60 -23.97
N PHE A 137 6.95 23.38 -22.83
CA PHE A 137 6.74 24.11 -21.59
C PHE A 137 7.88 25.09 -21.33
N PRO A 138 7.65 26.12 -20.50
CA PRO A 138 8.71 26.89 -19.89
C PRO A 138 9.79 25.99 -19.27
N GLY A 139 11.05 26.33 -19.51
CA GLY A 139 12.21 25.58 -19.00
C GLY A 139 12.32 25.56 -17.47
N LEU A 140 13.36 24.90 -16.98
CA LEU A 140 13.74 25.00 -15.56
C LEU A 140 14.00 26.47 -15.17
N PRO A 141 13.78 26.85 -13.89
CA PRO A 141 14.15 28.17 -13.40
C PRO A 141 15.63 28.49 -13.66
N ASP A 142 15.93 29.76 -13.92
CA ASP A 142 17.29 30.19 -14.20
C ASP A 142 18.23 29.86 -13.03
N GLY A 143 19.41 29.31 -13.35
CA GLY A 143 20.39 28.87 -12.35
C GLY A 143 20.04 27.58 -11.60
N ALA A 144 18.87 26.97 -11.85
CA ALA A 144 18.55 25.68 -11.25
C ALA A 144 19.42 24.55 -11.86
N PRO A 145 20.01 23.67 -11.04
CA PRO A 145 20.77 22.54 -11.54
C PRO A 145 19.86 21.58 -12.30
N ALA A 146 20.31 21.03 -13.43
CA ALA A 146 19.54 20.06 -14.22
C ALA A 146 19.59 18.65 -13.58
N ASN A 147 19.01 18.52 -12.39
CA ASN A 147 19.01 17.29 -11.60
C ASN A 147 17.57 16.84 -11.23
N ARG A 148 17.45 15.69 -10.56
CA ARG A 148 16.14 15.11 -10.22
C ARG A 148 15.31 16.00 -9.30
N LEU A 149 15.94 16.71 -8.37
CA LEU A 149 15.23 17.59 -7.44
C LEU A 149 14.64 18.81 -8.16
N SER A 150 15.40 19.44 -9.07
CA SER A 150 14.88 20.55 -9.87
C SER A 150 13.75 20.11 -10.78
N PHE A 151 13.84 18.92 -11.38
CA PHE A 151 12.74 18.35 -12.15
C PHE A 151 11.49 18.10 -11.29
N ALA A 152 11.66 17.55 -10.08
CA ALA A 152 10.54 17.32 -9.16
C ALA A 152 9.84 18.63 -8.74
N ARG A 153 10.61 19.71 -8.52
CA ARG A 153 10.05 21.05 -8.24
C ARG A 153 9.33 21.63 -9.46
N TRP A 154 9.92 21.51 -10.64
CA TRP A 154 9.32 21.96 -11.90
C TRP A 154 8.02 21.21 -12.23
N LEU A 155 7.90 19.93 -11.87
CA LEU A 155 6.68 19.16 -12.09
C LEU A 155 5.45 19.78 -11.39
N VAL A 156 5.64 20.34 -10.20
CA VAL A 156 4.56 20.95 -9.39
C VAL A 156 4.59 22.49 -9.43
N ASP A 157 5.36 23.06 -10.34
CA ASP A 157 5.36 24.50 -10.61
C ASP A 157 4.16 24.82 -11.50
N GLY A 158 3.08 25.32 -10.91
CA GLY A 158 1.82 25.58 -11.60
C GLY A 158 1.93 26.63 -12.72
N GLU A 159 2.87 27.57 -12.62
CA GLU A 159 3.10 28.59 -13.64
C GLU A 159 3.81 28.01 -14.87
N ARG A 160 4.74 27.06 -14.64
CA ARG A 160 5.54 26.44 -15.71
C ARG A 160 4.96 25.14 -16.25
N ASN A 161 4.21 24.41 -15.43
CA ASN A 161 3.65 23.11 -15.76
C ASN A 161 2.20 22.97 -15.24
N PRO A 162 1.20 23.32 -16.06
CA PRO A 162 -0.20 23.25 -15.67
C PRO A 162 -0.77 21.81 -15.68
N LEU A 163 -0.06 20.83 -16.25
CA LEU A 163 -0.62 19.50 -16.48
C LEU A 163 -0.77 18.69 -15.20
N VAL A 164 0.15 18.84 -14.24
CA VAL A 164 0.15 18.01 -13.04
C VAL A 164 -1.08 18.26 -12.18
N ALA A 165 -1.51 19.51 -12.06
CA ALA A 165 -2.74 19.86 -11.35
C ALA A 165 -3.98 19.27 -12.05
N ARG A 166 -4.09 19.39 -13.38
CA ARG A 166 -5.20 18.81 -14.15
C ARG A 166 -5.29 17.30 -13.98
N VAL A 167 -4.15 16.61 -14.02
CA VAL A 167 -4.08 15.15 -13.81
C VAL A 167 -4.47 14.78 -12.38
N ALA A 168 -4.00 15.52 -11.37
CA ALA A 168 -4.33 15.29 -9.97
C ALA A 168 -5.83 15.49 -9.69
N VAL A 169 -6.39 16.60 -10.18
CA VAL A 169 -7.82 16.91 -10.08
C VAL A 169 -8.67 15.85 -10.78
N ASN A 170 -8.32 15.44 -12.01
CA ASN A 170 -9.07 14.40 -12.72
C ASN A 170 -9.08 13.07 -11.95
N ARG A 171 -7.97 12.70 -11.30
CA ARG A 171 -7.89 11.50 -10.45
C ARG A 171 -8.73 11.63 -9.18
N ALA A 172 -8.69 12.78 -8.50
CA ALA A 172 -9.52 13.04 -7.33
C ALA A 172 -11.01 13.00 -7.71
N TRP A 173 -11.39 13.71 -8.78
CA TRP A 173 -12.76 13.71 -9.32
C TRP A 173 -13.24 12.29 -9.62
N ARG A 174 -12.43 11.49 -10.31
CA ARG A 174 -12.73 10.09 -10.63
C ARG A 174 -12.99 9.24 -9.38
N ALA A 175 -12.27 9.46 -8.28
CA ALA A 175 -12.51 8.73 -7.04
C ALA A 175 -13.91 9.01 -6.44
N PHE A 176 -14.43 10.21 -6.66
CA PHE A 176 -15.76 10.61 -6.18
C PHE A 176 -16.89 10.29 -7.17
N PHE A 177 -16.68 10.52 -8.46
CA PHE A 177 -17.71 10.36 -9.49
C PHE A 177 -17.66 9.03 -10.25
N GLY A 178 -16.62 8.22 -10.02
CA GLY A 178 -16.42 6.94 -10.67
C GLY A 178 -15.74 7.03 -12.03
N SER A 179 -15.94 8.14 -12.75
CA SER A 179 -15.25 8.52 -13.98
C SER A 179 -14.62 9.91 -13.85
N GLY A 180 -13.51 10.13 -14.53
CA GLY A 180 -12.88 11.45 -14.65
C GLY A 180 -13.57 12.32 -15.70
N PHE A 181 -13.19 13.59 -15.78
CA PHE A 181 -13.49 14.45 -16.95
C PHE A 181 -12.91 13.85 -18.23
N ILE A 182 -11.73 13.26 -18.11
CA ILE A 182 -11.14 12.38 -19.12
C ILE A 182 -11.29 10.93 -18.62
N PRO A 183 -11.95 10.04 -19.38
CA PRO A 183 -12.17 8.65 -18.97
C PRO A 183 -10.86 7.87 -18.75
N SER A 184 -9.83 8.15 -19.54
CA SER A 184 -8.49 7.55 -19.38
C SER A 184 -7.75 8.17 -18.19
N SER A 185 -7.24 7.31 -17.30
CA SER A 185 -6.27 7.72 -16.26
C SER A 185 -4.81 7.55 -16.71
N GLY A 186 -4.58 6.88 -17.84
CA GLY A 186 -3.26 6.47 -18.32
C GLY A 186 -2.65 7.40 -19.37
N ASP A 187 -3.48 8.20 -20.04
CA ASP A 187 -3.05 9.19 -21.03
C ASP A 187 -3.89 10.46 -20.84
N PHE A 188 -3.19 11.60 -20.72
CA PHE A 188 -3.77 12.94 -20.59
C PHE A 188 -3.35 13.82 -21.77
N GLY A 189 -3.35 13.23 -22.96
CA GLY A 189 -2.89 13.80 -24.22
C GLY A 189 -3.69 13.27 -25.41
N PHE A 190 -3.10 13.29 -26.61
CA PHE A 190 -3.81 13.07 -27.87
C PHE A 190 -4.33 11.65 -28.11
N GLN A 191 -3.94 10.66 -27.29
CA GLN A 191 -4.49 9.30 -27.38
C GLN A 191 -5.71 9.10 -26.47
N SER A 192 -6.13 10.14 -25.76
CA SER A 192 -7.32 10.15 -24.90
C SER A 192 -8.43 11.04 -25.48
N GLU A 193 -9.65 10.80 -25.04
CA GLU A 193 -10.77 11.70 -25.34
C GLU A 193 -10.55 13.08 -24.69
N LEU A 194 -11.14 14.11 -25.28
CA LEU A 194 -11.15 15.44 -24.69
C LEU A 194 -11.95 15.45 -23.37
N PRO A 195 -11.58 16.33 -22.40
CA PRO A 195 -12.36 16.49 -21.18
C PRO A 195 -13.82 16.84 -21.48
N THR A 196 -14.76 16.22 -20.76
CA THR A 196 -16.19 16.56 -20.89
C THR A 196 -16.52 17.98 -20.43
N HIS A 197 -15.82 18.48 -19.42
CA HIS A 197 -16.01 19.81 -18.84
C HIS A 197 -14.65 20.51 -18.68
N PRO A 198 -14.05 21.01 -19.77
CA PRO A 198 -12.68 21.54 -19.75
C PRO A 198 -12.54 22.78 -18.86
N GLU A 199 -13.52 23.69 -18.88
CA GLU A 199 -13.50 24.90 -18.06
C GLU A 199 -13.56 24.59 -16.56
N LEU A 200 -14.36 23.59 -16.15
CA LEU A 200 -14.44 23.14 -14.76
C LEU A 200 -13.14 22.47 -14.30
N LEU A 201 -12.56 21.62 -15.16
CA LEU A 201 -11.26 21.00 -14.89
C LEU A 201 -10.18 22.07 -14.71
N ASP A 202 -10.14 23.07 -15.59
CA ASP A 202 -9.15 24.14 -15.55
C ASP A 202 -9.33 25.03 -14.31
N TRP A 203 -10.57 25.35 -13.96
CA TRP A 203 -10.89 26.07 -12.73
C TRP A 203 -10.47 25.30 -11.48
N LEU A 204 -10.82 24.03 -11.36
CA LEU A 204 -10.40 23.18 -10.23
C LEU A 204 -8.88 23.02 -10.15
N ALA A 205 -8.19 22.95 -11.29
CA ALA A 205 -6.73 22.83 -11.32
C ALA A 205 -6.04 24.12 -10.85
N ALA A 206 -6.55 25.29 -11.27
CA ALA A 206 -6.07 26.57 -10.79
C ALA A 206 -6.33 26.74 -9.29
N ASP A 207 -7.55 26.47 -8.84
CA ASP A 207 -7.95 26.52 -7.41
C ASP A 207 -7.07 25.59 -6.56
N PHE A 208 -6.77 24.39 -7.04
CA PHE A 208 -5.91 23.44 -6.35
C PHE A 208 -4.47 23.94 -6.17
N ILE A 209 -3.93 24.65 -7.17
CA ILE A 209 -2.60 25.28 -7.08
C ILE A 209 -2.63 26.47 -6.10
N GLU A 210 -3.63 27.34 -6.22
CA GLU A 210 -3.81 28.53 -5.39
C GLU A 210 -3.95 28.19 -3.90
N HIS A 211 -4.61 27.07 -3.59
CA HIS A 211 -4.74 26.53 -2.23
C HIS A 211 -3.57 25.61 -1.82
N GLY A 212 -2.40 25.77 -2.45
CA GLY A 212 -1.17 25.12 -2.02
C GLY A 212 -1.17 23.59 -2.17
N TRP A 213 -1.87 23.07 -3.18
CA TRP A 213 -1.98 21.63 -3.46
C TRP A 213 -2.65 20.82 -2.32
N SER A 214 -3.56 21.45 -1.58
CA SER A 214 -4.30 20.83 -0.47
C SER A 214 -5.35 19.82 -0.97
N MET A 215 -4.99 18.53 -0.96
CA MET A 215 -5.93 17.45 -1.35
C MET A 215 -7.20 17.44 -0.49
N LYS A 216 -7.09 17.85 0.78
CA LYS A 216 -8.24 17.91 1.69
C LYS A 216 -9.25 18.97 1.27
N GLU A 217 -8.78 20.16 0.90
CA GLU A 217 -9.64 21.24 0.41
C GLU A 217 -10.28 20.90 -0.92
N LEU A 218 -9.51 20.33 -1.87
CA LEU A 218 -10.05 19.84 -3.14
C LEU A 218 -11.17 18.80 -2.91
N HIS A 219 -10.93 17.82 -2.02
CA HIS A 219 -11.95 16.83 -1.68
C HIS A 219 -13.18 17.47 -1.03
N GLN A 220 -13.00 18.41 -0.10
CA GLN A 220 -14.11 19.12 0.54
C GLN A 220 -14.94 19.90 -0.48
N LEU A 221 -14.29 20.63 -1.39
CA LEU A 221 -14.93 21.37 -2.47
C LEU A 221 -15.78 20.44 -3.34
N ILE A 222 -15.23 19.29 -3.75
CA ILE A 222 -15.95 18.30 -4.55
C ILE A 222 -17.17 17.76 -3.79
N VAL A 223 -17.00 17.25 -2.56
CA VAL A 223 -18.08 16.55 -1.85
C VAL A 223 -19.16 17.49 -1.30
N THR A 224 -18.86 18.78 -1.17
CA THR A 224 -19.84 19.81 -0.76
C THR A 224 -20.51 20.51 -1.95
N SER A 225 -20.10 20.22 -3.18
CA SER A 225 -20.71 20.78 -4.39
C SER A 225 -22.19 20.37 -4.54
N ALA A 226 -22.97 21.20 -5.23
CA ALA A 226 -24.34 20.83 -5.61
C ALA A 226 -24.34 19.57 -6.51
N THR A 227 -23.37 19.47 -7.42
CA THR A 227 -23.23 18.37 -8.38
C THR A 227 -23.03 17.02 -7.70
N TYR A 228 -22.17 16.94 -6.68
CA TYR A 228 -21.92 15.70 -5.96
C TYR A 228 -23.10 15.28 -5.07
N ARG A 229 -23.85 16.25 -4.53
CA ARG A 229 -25.01 16.00 -3.66
C ARG A 229 -26.33 15.73 -4.40
N GLN A 230 -26.29 15.62 -5.72
CA GLN A 230 -27.46 15.21 -6.51
C GLN A 230 -27.91 13.80 -6.13
N SER A 231 -29.21 13.52 -6.28
CA SER A 231 -29.72 12.15 -6.14
C SER A 231 -29.16 11.25 -7.25
N SER A 232 -28.81 10.02 -6.91
CA SER A 232 -28.39 8.99 -7.85
C SER A 232 -29.57 8.31 -8.59
N SER A 233 -30.81 8.68 -8.28
CA SER A 233 -31.99 8.17 -8.98
C SER A 233 -31.95 8.52 -10.46
N THR A 234 -32.37 7.59 -11.32
CA THR A 234 -32.43 7.80 -12.77
C THR A 234 -33.83 7.53 -13.32
N THR A 235 -34.15 8.17 -14.43
CA THR A 235 -35.34 7.88 -15.25
C THR A 235 -34.89 7.28 -16.58
N PRO A 236 -35.74 6.53 -17.30
CA PRO A 236 -35.40 6.03 -18.62
C PRO A 236 -34.93 7.12 -19.59
N ALA A 237 -35.52 8.32 -19.50
CA ALA A 237 -35.12 9.47 -20.30
C ALA A 237 -33.71 10.00 -19.96
N LEU A 238 -33.35 10.04 -18.66
CA LEU A 238 -32.00 10.42 -18.23
C LEU A 238 -30.97 9.36 -18.65
N THR A 239 -31.26 8.08 -18.44
CA THR A 239 -30.38 6.99 -18.84
C THR A 239 -30.16 6.96 -20.36
N ALA A 240 -31.18 7.26 -21.17
CA ALA A 240 -31.05 7.32 -22.62
C ALA A 240 -30.15 8.48 -23.10
N ARG A 241 -30.08 9.59 -22.35
CA ARG A 241 -29.27 10.77 -22.69
C ARG A 241 -27.86 10.71 -22.12
N ASP A 242 -27.70 10.14 -20.92
CA ASP A 242 -26.43 10.09 -20.20
C ASP A 242 -26.32 8.78 -19.39
N SER A 243 -26.19 7.67 -20.10
CA SER A 243 -26.13 6.32 -19.51
C SER A 243 -24.96 6.17 -18.54
N GLU A 244 -23.81 6.76 -18.86
CA GLU A 244 -22.57 6.68 -18.09
C GLU A 244 -22.40 7.80 -17.04
N ASN A 245 -23.38 8.70 -16.91
CA ASN A 245 -23.32 9.88 -16.05
C ASN A 245 -22.13 10.82 -16.36
N ARG A 246 -21.71 10.90 -17.64
CA ARG A 246 -20.61 11.74 -18.13
C ARG A 246 -20.95 13.23 -18.13
N LEU A 247 -22.24 13.56 -18.26
CA LEU A 247 -22.77 14.92 -18.22
C LEU A 247 -23.19 15.32 -16.79
N LEU A 248 -22.95 14.46 -15.80
CA LEU A 248 -23.22 14.71 -14.38
C LEU A 248 -24.69 15.01 -14.11
N ALA A 249 -25.59 14.37 -14.87
CA ALA A 249 -27.03 14.58 -14.78
C ALA A 249 -27.66 14.00 -13.49
N ARG A 250 -26.90 13.22 -12.72
CA ARG A 250 -27.31 12.61 -11.45
C ARG A 250 -26.11 12.39 -10.52
N GLY A 251 -26.40 12.01 -9.27
CA GLY A 251 -25.41 11.60 -8.28
C GLY A 251 -24.60 10.36 -8.74
N PRO A 252 -23.36 10.20 -8.25
CA PRO A 252 -22.52 9.11 -8.66
C PRO A 252 -22.94 7.78 -8.02
N ARG A 253 -23.20 6.77 -8.85
CA ARG A 253 -23.53 5.40 -8.41
C ARG A 253 -22.58 4.35 -8.99
N PHE A 254 -21.77 3.70 -8.15
CA PHE A 254 -20.84 2.64 -8.57
C PHE A 254 -20.36 1.77 -7.40
N ARG A 255 -19.91 0.54 -7.70
CA ARG A 255 -19.39 -0.43 -6.72
C ARG A 255 -18.16 0.12 -6.01
N LEU A 256 -18.11 -0.03 -4.68
CA LEU A 256 -16.97 0.36 -3.86
C LEU A 256 -15.80 -0.61 -4.05
N ASP A 257 -14.59 -0.10 -3.89
CA ASP A 257 -13.37 -0.91 -3.88
C ASP A 257 -13.34 -1.84 -2.65
N GLY A 258 -12.72 -3.02 -2.77
CA GLY A 258 -12.71 -4.03 -1.70
C GLY A 258 -12.21 -3.55 -0.33
N GLU A 259 -11.23 -2.64 -0.33
CA GLU A 259 -10.70 -1.98 0.86
C GLU A 259 -11.77 -1.13 1.57
N ILE A 260 -12.58 -0.42 0.79
CA ILE A 260 -13.66 0.43 1.31
C ILE A 260 -14.82 -0.45 1.79
N VAL A 261 -15.18 -1.50 1.04
CA VAL A 261 -16.22 -2.47 1.46
C VAL A 261 -15.88 -3.08 2.81
N ARG A 262 -14.64 -3.55 2.98
CA ARG A 262 -14.15 -4.09 4.25
C ARG A 262 -14.18 -3.04 5.36
N ASP A 263 -13.61 -1.86 5.12
CA ASP A 263 -13.54 -0.81 6.15
C ASP A 263 -14.94 -0.30 6.54
N ALA A 264 -15.89 -0.25 5.60
CA ALA A 264 -17.28 0.12 5.85
C ALA A 264 -17.99 -0.91 6.75
N ALA A 265 -17.83 -2.22 6.48
CA ALA A 265 -18.39 -3.27 7.31
C ALA A 265 -17.79 -3.27 8.74
N LEU A 266 -16.48 -3.04 8.86
CA LEU A 266 -15.82 -2.92 10.17
C LEU A 266 -16.25 -1.64 10.92
N ARG A 267 -16.46 -0.54 10.19
CA ARG A 267 -16.91 0.73 10.78
C ARG A 267 -18.35 0.63 11.27
N SER A 268 -19.26 0.08 10.47
CA SER A 268 -20.68 -0.06 10.83
C SER A 268 -20.87 -1.00 12.02
N SER A 269 -20.06 -2.06 12.11
CA SER A 269 -20.05 -3.01 13.23
C SER A 269 -19.31 -2.54 14.49
N GLY A 270 -18.61 -1.41 14.44
CA GLY A 270 -17.82 -0.89 15.56
C GLY A 270 -16.50 -1.63 15.81
N LEU A 271 -16.06 -2.49 14.89
CA LEU A 271 -14.82 -3.27 15.01
C LEU A 271 -13.58 -2.54 14.47
N LEU A 272 -13.75 -1.56 13.58
CA LEU A 272 -12.63 -0.89 12.91
C LEU A 272 -11.69 -0.20 13.92
N THR A 273 -10.41 -0.54 13.90
CA THR A 273 -9.38 0.24 14.62
C THR A 273 -8.72 1.28 13.71
N GLU A 274 -8.67 2.53 14.18
CA GLU A 274 -8.11 3.68 13.46
C GLU A 274 -6.62 3.91 13.75
N LYS A 275 -5.97 3.00 14.49
CA LYS A 275 -4.53 3.06 14.81
C LYS A 275 -3.69 3.36 13.56
N ILE A 276 -2.78 4.35 13.67
CA ILE A 276 -1.88 4.76 12.58
C ILE A 276 -0.44 4.28 12.86
N GLY A 277 0.26 3.83 11.81
CA GLY A 277 1.64 3.33 11.88
C GLY A 277 1.75 1.83 12.22
N GLY A 278 2.97 1.35 12.44
CA GLY A 278 3.22 -0.06 12.75
C GLY A 278 3.24 -0.99 11.52
N PRO A 279 3.48 -2.31 11.74
CA PRO A 279 3.61 -3.28 10.66
C PRO A 279 2.26 -3.58 9.98
N SER A 280 2.33 -4.25 8.83
CA SER A 280 1.15 -4.82 8.17
C SER A 280 0.48 -5.89 9.02
N VAL A 281 -0.82 -6.07 8.82
CA VAL A 281 -1.66 -7.04 9.53
C VAL A 281 -2.31 -8.03 8.58
N TYR A 282 -2.80 -9.12 9.14
CA TYR A 282 -3.36 -10.26 8.42
C TYR A 282 -4.80 -10.48 8.88
N PRO A 283 -5.80 -9.94 8.16
CA PRO A 283 -7.20 -10.29 8.41
C PRO A 283 -7.45 -11.80 8.26
N PRO A 284 -8.57 -12.33 8.76
CA PRO A 284 -8.96 -13.71 8.51
C PRO A 284 -9.00 -14.01 7.01
N GLN A 285 -8.45 -15.16 6.61
CA GLN A 285 -8.47 -15.63 5.22
C GLN A 285 -8.70 -17.14 5.21
N PRO A 286 -9.55 -17.68 4.31
CA PRO A 286 -9.74 -19.11 4.19
C PRO A 286 -8.43 -19.85 3.89
N VAL A 287 -8.18 -20.95 4.62
CA VAL A 287 -6.98 -21.80 4.46
C VAL A 287 -6.84 -22.33 3.04
N SER A 288 -7.96 -22.57 2.34
CA SER A 288 -7.98 -23.00 0.94
C SER A 288 -7.26 -22.04 0.00
N VAL A 289 -7.31 -20.73 0.24
CA VAL A 289 -6.60 -19.73 -0.56
C VAL A 289 -5.10 -19.79 -0.28
N VAL A 290 -4.72 -19.93 0.99
CA VAL A 290 -3.32 -19.96 1.44
C VAL A 290 -2.58 -21.15 0.86
N ASN A 291 -3.23 -22.32 0.79
CA ASN A 291 -2.65 -23.57 0.30
C ASN A 291 -2.40 -23.59 -1.22
N VAL A 292 -3.05 -22.72 -1.98
CA VAL A 292 -2.90 -22.63 -3.45
C VAL A 292 -1.91 -21.52 -3.83
N ALA A 293 -1.60 -20.61 -2.91
CA ALA A 293 -0.69 -19.50 -3.15
C ALA A 293 0.76 -19.96 -3.33
N TYR A 294 1.42 -19.44 -4.37
CA TYR A 294 2.82 -19.77 -4.68
C TYR A 294 3.75 -19.46 -3.48
N GLY A 295 4.45 -20.50 -3.03
CA GLY A 295 5.37 -20.47 -1.90
C GLY A 295 4.72 -20.65 -0.52
N ASN A 296 3.46 -21.08 -0.42
CA ASN A 296 2.73 -21.37 0.82
C ASN A 296 2.99 -20.34 1.93
N PRO A 297 2.66 -19.06 1.71
CA PRO A 297 2.90 -18.03 2.72
C PRO A 297 2.15 -18.36 4.01
N ASP A 298 2.82 -18.28 5.15
CA ASP A 298 2.20 -18.47 6.47
C ASP A 298 1.26 -17.30 6.77
N TRP A 299 -0.03 -17.46 6.46
CA TRP A 299 -1.06 -16.44 6.72
C TRP A 299 -1.72 -16.71 8.07
N LYS A 300 -1.14 -16.15 9.13
CA LYS A 300 -1.67 -16.24 10.49
C LYS A 300 -2.51 -15.00 10.79
N PRO A 301 -3.84 -15.13 11.02
CA PRO A 301 -4.67 -13.99 11.34
C PRO A 301 -4.12 -13.22 12.54
N SER A 302 -4.01 -11.91 12.40
CA SER A 302 -3.56 -11.02 13.47
C SER A 302 -4.54 -11.09 14.66
N PRO A 303 -4.04 -11.15 15.91
CA PRO A 303 -4.89 -11.19 17.09
C PRO A 303 -5.39 -9.79 17.49
N GLY A 304 -6.42 -9.74 18.34
CA GLY A 304 -6.87 -8.50 19.00
C GLY A 304 -7.31 -7.41 18.02
N GLU A 305 -6.98 -6.16 18.34
CA GLU A 305 -7.32 -5.00 17.50
C GLU A 305 -6.70 -5.10 16.09
N ASP A 306 -5.55 -5.75 15.96
CA ASP A 306 -4.82 -5.82 14.69
C ASP A 306 -5.58 -6.66 13.65
N ARG A 307 -6.50 -7.53 14.09
CA ARG A 307 -7.45 -8.27 13.23
C ARG A 307 -8.35 -7.34 12.40
N TYR A 308 -8.67 -6.17 12.95
CA TYR A 308 -9.67 -5.25 12.42
C TYR A 308 -9.09 -3.87 12.03
N ARG A 309 -7.77 -3.78 11.78
CA ARG A 309 -7.19 -2.51 11.29
C ARG A 309 -7.76 -2.14 9.93
N ARG A 310 -7.73 -0.84 9.64
CA ARG A 310 -7.97 -0.27 8.31
C ARG A 310 -7.25 -1.08 7.24
N SER A 311 -7.94 -1.28 6.13
CA SER A 311 -7.48 -2.04 4.96
C SER A 311 -6.14 -1.53 4.40
N LEU A 312 -5.80 -0.26 4.67
CA LEU A 312 -4.48 0.33 4.41
C LEU A 312 -3.30 -0.49 4.98
N TYR A 313 -3.50 -1.17 6.12
CA TYR A 313 -2.47 -1.95 6.79
C TYR A 313 -2.51 -3.43 6.42
N THR A 314 -3.46 -3.88 5.60
CA THR A 314 -3.54 -5.28 5.19
C THR A 314 -2.31 -5.66 4.39
N PHE A 315 -1.65 -6.75 4.79
CA PHE A 315 -0.49 -7.26 4.09
C PHE A 315 -0.85 -7.66 2.65
N SER A 316 -0.02 -7.26 1.70
CA SER A 316 -0.16 -7.61 0.29
C SER A 316 1.15 -8.16 -0.25
N LYS A 317 1.12 -9.40 -0.74
CA LYS A 317 2.23 -10.03 -1.48
C LYS A 317 1.86 -10.03 -2.95
N ARG A 318 2.79 -9.57 -3.81
CA ARG A 318 2.58 -9.45 -5.27
C ARG A 318 1.96 -10.70 -5.91
N THR A 319 2.37 -11.90 -5.49
CA THR A 319 1.92 -13.18 -6.06
C THR A 319 0.81 -13.85 -5.24
N ALA A 320 0.41 -13.27 -4.12
CA ALA A 320 -0.66 -13.78 -3.25
C ALA A 320 -1.29 -12.63 -2.44
N PRO A 321 -2.06 -11.74 -3.10
CA PRO A 321 -2.80 -10.70 -2.40
C PRO A 321 -3.87 -11.29 -1.48
N PHE A 322 -4.41 -10.45 -0.59
CA PHE A 322 -5.53 -10.81 0.26
C PHE A 322 -6.76 -11.22 -0.58
N ALA A 323 -7.32 -12.40 -0.29
CA ALA A 323 -8.37 -13.03 -1.10
C ALA A 323 -9.60 -12.13 -1.30
N ALA A 324 -10.08 -11.48 -0.24
CA ALA A 324 -11.25 -10.63 -0.35
C ALA A 324 -10.97 -9.43 -1.27
N PHE A 325 -9.77 -8.86 -1.27
CA PHE A 325 -9.46 -7.78 -2.19
C PHE A 325 -9.49 -8.26 -3.65
N LEU A 326 -8.96 -9.45 -3.94
CA LEU A 326 -9.04 -10.04 -5.29
C LEU A 326 -10.49 -10.25 -5.76
N THR A 327 -11.37 -10.76 -4.90
CA THR A 327 -12.80 -10.91 -5.23
C THR A 327 -13.45 -9.57 -5.57
N PHE A 328 -13.02 -8.49 -4.91
CA PHE A 328 -13.48 -7.13 -5.15
C PHE A 328 -12.51 -6.35 -6.06
N ASP A 329 -12.01 -6.99 -7.12
CA ASP A 329 -11.23 -6.40 -8.21
C ASP A 329 -9.89 -5.75 -7.79
N GLY A 330 -9.31 -6.18 -6.67
CA GLY A 330 -8.04 -5.70 -6.12
C GLY A 330 -6.86 -6.03 -7.03
N PRO A 331 -5.92 -5.08 -7.24
CA PRO A 331 -4.78 -5.32 -8.10
C PRO A 331 -3.80 -6.32 -7.47
N THR A 332 -3.21 -7.19 -8.29
CA THR A 332 -2.17 -8.12 -7.83
C THR A 332 -0.82 -7.43 -7.57
N GLY A 333 -0.59 -6.29 -8.22
CA GLY A 333 0.70 -5.58 -8.19
C GLY A 333 1.76 -6.22 -9.09
N GLU A 334 1.38 -7.16 -9.96
CA GLU A 334 2.24 -7.73 -11.01
C GLU A 334 2.38 -6.80 -12.21
N THR A 335 1.35 -6.00 -12.48
CA THR A 335 1.32 -5.00 -13.56
C THR A 335 1.02 -3.61 -13.02
N CYS A 336 1.49 -2.58 -13.72
CA CYS A 336 1.12 -1.20 -13.42
C CYS A 336 -0.29 -0.95 -13.98
N LEU A 337 -1.19 -0.45 -13.13
CA LEU A 337 -2.57 -0.18 -13.48
C LEU A 337 -2.87 1.29 -13.25
N ALA A 338 -3.27 1.99 -14.31
CA ALA A 338 -3.73 3.38 -14.21
C ALA A 338 -5.19 3.47 -13.74
N GLN A 339 -5.96 2.41 -13.95
CA GLN A 339 -7.37 2.29 -13.61
C GLN A 339 -7.64 0.87 -13.10
N ARG A 340 -8.38 0.77 -12.00
CA ARG A 340 -8.93 -0.49 -11.48
C ARG A 340 -10.22 -0.81 -12.23
N GLU A 341 -10.40 -2.08 -12.59
CA GLU A 341 -11.68 -2.56 -13.11
C GLU A 341 -12.71 -2.63 -11.98
N ARG A 342 -13.99 -2.59 -12.34
CA ARG A 342 -15.10 -2.75 -11.40
C ARG A 342 -16.05 -3.77 -11.96
N SER A 343 -16.24 -4.85 -11.21
CA SER A 343 -17.16 -5.91 -11.54
C SER A 343 -18.33 -5.94 -10.55
N ASN A 344 -19.39 -6.62 -10.95
CA ASN A 344 -20.51 -6.95 -10.08
C ASN A 344 -20.79 -8.44 -10.26
N THR A 345 -20.19 -9.26 -9.40
CA THR A 345 -20.24 -10.71 -9.57
C THR A 345 -21.00 -11.38 -8.43
N PRO A 346 -21.69 -12.51 -8.68
CA PRO A 346 -22.28 -13.31 -7.61
C PRO A 346 -21.25 -13.75 -6.56
N LEU A 347 -19.98 -13.91 -6.95
CA LEU A 347 -18.89 -14.27 -6.05
C LEU A 347 -18.67 -13.19 -4.98
N GLN A 348 -18.77 -11.91 -5.33
CA GLN A 348 -18.66 -10.80 -4.35
C GLN A 348 -19.75 -10.89 -3.28
N ALA A 349 -21.01 -11.09 -3.68
CA ALA A 349 -22.12 -11.28 -2.74
C ALA A 349 -21.93 -12.54 -1.87
N LEU A 350 -21.48 -13.65 -2.46
CA LEU A 350 -21.18 -14.87 -1.71
C LEU A 350 -20.02 -14.68 -0.72
N THR A 351 -19.02 -13.85 -1.05
CA THR A 351 -17.94 -13.51 -0.12
C THR A 351 -18.44 -12.71 1.07
N LEU A 352 -19.27 -11.68 0.86
CA LEU A 352 -19.88 -10.92 1.97
C LEU A 352 -20.72 -11.81 2.89
N LEU A 353 -21.42 -12.79 2.31
CA LEU A 353 -22.23 -13.71 3.09
C LEU A 353 -21.39 -14.70 3.89
N ASN A 354 -20.28 -15.21 3.36
CA ASN A 354 -19.66 -16.44 3.89
C ASN A 354 -18.26 -16.27 4.47
N ASP A 355 -17.54 -15.19 4.14
CA ASP A 355 -16.19 -14.99 4.67
C ASP A 355 -16.23 -14.67 6.18
N GLU A 356 -15.27 -15.23 6.91
CA GLU A 356 -15.17 -15.15 8.37
C GLU A 356 -15.21 -13.71 8.86
N MET A 357 -14.54 -12.78 8.17
CA MET A 357 -14.47 -11.39 8.58
C MET A 357 -15.83 -10.68 8.50
N TYR A 358 -16.62 -10.92 7.45
CA TYR A 358 -17.94 -10.31 7.33
C TYR A 358 -18.97 -10.95 8.28
N LEU A 359 -18.81 -12.24 8.58
CA LEU A 359 -19.58 -12.91 9.62
C LEU A 359 -19.27 -12.32 11.00
N GLU A 360 -18.01 -12.03 11.32
CA GLU A 360 -17.63 -11.34 12.56
C GLU A 360 -18.24 -9.93 12.64
N ALA A 361 -18.19 -9.17 11.55
CA ALA A 361 -18.81 -7.84 11.47
C ALA A 361 -20.32 -7.90 11.70
N ALA A 362 -21.03 -8.84 11.07
CA ALA A 362 -22.48 -9.02 11.26
C ALA A 362 -22.83 -9.34 12.72
N LYS A 363 -22.05 -10.21 13.38
CA LYS A 363 -22.23 -10.55 14.79
C LYS A 363 -22.05 -9.33 15.69
N ALA A 364 -20.93 -8.63 15.52
CA ALA A 364 -20.62 -7.45 16.33
C ALA A 364 -21.64 -6.32 16.10
N LEU A 365 -22.10 -6.13 14.86
CA LEU A 365 -23.13 -5.15 14.53
C LEU A 365 -24.45 -5.43 15.26
N ALA A 366 -24.94 -6.67 15.24
CA ALA A 366 -26.18 -7.05 15.92
C ALA A 366 -26.04 -6.95 17.45
N GLU A 367 -24.97 -7.51 18.01
CA GLU A 367 -24.74 -7.53 19.47
C GLU A 367 -24.55 -6.12 20.03
N SER A 368 -23.77 -5.26 19.36
CA SER A 368 -23.60 -3.87 19.77
C SER A 368 -24.90 -3.09 19.68
N THR A 369 -25.69 -3.27 18.61
CA THR A 369 -26.98 -2.59 18.46
C THR A 369 -27.97 -2.97 19.57
N LEU A 370 -28.10 -4.27 19.86
CA LEU A 370 -28.93 -4.74 20.98
C LEU A 370 -28.43 -4.23 22.34
N SER A 371 -27.11 -4.11 22.50
CA SER A 371 -26.49 -3.60 23.72
C SER A 371 -26.70 -2.10 23.91
N ASP A 372 -26.66 -1.31 22.83
CA ASP A 372 -26.83 0.13 22.88
C ASP A 372 -28.29 0.51 23.12
N LEU A 373 -29.22 -0.31 22.61
CA LEU A 373 -30.65 -0.06 22.73
C LEU A 373 -31.26 -0.51 24.06
N ARG A 374 -30.48 -0.97 25.07
CA ARG A 374 -30.91 -1.53 26.38
C ARG A 374 -31.90 -0.65 27.17
N SER A 375 -33.11 -0.58 26.66
CA SER A 375 -34.32 0.04 27.20
C SER A 375 -35.37 -1.07 27.20
N ASN A 376 -35.97 -1.39 28.34
CA ASN A 376 -36.85 -2.55 28.43
C ASN A 376 -38.32 -2.14 28.20
N PRO A 377 -39.07 -2.71 27.23
CA PRO A 377 -38.64 -3.57 26.12
C PRO A 377 -38.21 -2.77 24.86
N VAL A 378 -37.19 -3.26 24.15
CA VAL A 378 -36.75 -2.69 22.87
C VAL A 378 -37.69 -3.18 21.77
N GLU A 379 -38.33 -2.25 21.08
CA GLU A 379 -39.18 -2.59 19.94
C GLU A 379 -38.34 -3.11 18.77
N SER A 380 -38.73 -4.24 18.17
CA SER A 380 -38.02 -4.85 17.01
C SER A 380 -37.86 -3.87 15.84
N LYS A 381 -38.83 -2.97 15.66
CA LYS A 381 -38.75 -1.88 14.67
C LYS A 381 -37.53 -0.99 14.90
N THR A 382 -37.27 -0.61 16.14
CA THR A 382 -36.12 0.22 16.52
C THR A 382 -34.80 -0.49 16.25
N VAL A 383 -34.73 -1.79 16.53
CA VAL A 383 -33.53 -2.60 16.23
C VAL A 383 -33.28 -2.67 14.73
N ALA A 384 -34.30 -3.03 13.94
CA ALA A 384 -34.20 -3.12 12.49
C ALA A 384 -33.80 -1.78 11.85
N ALA A 385 -34.45 -0.67 12.24
CA ALA A 385 -34.12 0.67 11.77
C ALA A 385 -32.69 1.08 12.15
N THR A 386 -32.25 0.76 13.37
CA THR A 386 -30.88 1.08 13.82
C THR A 386 -29.83 0.29 13.04
N LEU A 387 -30.04 -1.02 12.80
CA LEU A 387 -29.16 -1.84 11.98
C LEU A 387 -29.04 -1.30 10.56
N PHE A 388 -30.19 -0.98 9.95
CA PHE A 388 -30.27 -0.42 8.61
C PHE A 388 -29.50 0.89 8.50
N ARG A 389 -29.76 1.83 9.42
CA ARG A 389 -29.13 3.15 9.44
C ARG A 389 -27.62 3.09 9.72
N ARG A 390 -27.14 2.14 10.53
CA ARG A 390 -25.70 1.96 10.77
C ARG A 390 -24.93 1.56 9.51
N VAL A 391 -25.56 0.81 8.61
CA VAL A 391 -24.93 0.32 7.37
C VAL A 391 -25.17 1.28 6.21
N LEU A 392 -26.43 1.71 6.00
CA LEU A 392 -26.84 2.49 4.83
C LEU A 392 -26.91 3.99 5.06
N THR A 393 -26.71 4.44 6.30
CA THR A 393 -26.67 5.88 6.69
C THR A 393 -27.94 6.69 6.39
N ARG A 394 -29.05 6.02 6.08
CA ARG A 394 -30.40 6.57 5.94
C ARG A 394 -31.41 5.75 6.75
N GLU A 395 -32.61 6.29 6.92
CA GLU A 395 -33.72 5.52 7.48
C GLU A 395 -34.27 4.53 6.44
N PRO A 396 -34.73 3.34 6.85
CA PRO A 396 -35.50 2.46 5.98
C PRO A 396 -36.88 3.05 5.70
N ASP A 397 -37.43 2.76 4.52
CA ASP A 397 -38.84 3.02 4.26
C ASP A 397 -39.76 1.96 4.93
N GLU A 398 -41.08 2.16 4.83
CA GLU A 398 -42.06 1.25 5.46
C GLU A 398 -42.00 -0.18 4.91
N SER A 399 -41.69 -0.35 3.61
CA SER A 399 -41.59 -1.66 2.97
C SER A 399 -40.30 -2.36 3.38
N GLU A 400 -39.17 -1.66 3.34
CA GLU A 400 -37.87 -2.17 3.77
C GLU A 400 -37.91 -2.60 5.24
N LEU A 401 -38.52 -1.78 6.10
CA LEU A 401 -38.68 -2.13 7.50
C LEU A 401 -39.57 -3.37 7.69
N ALA A 402 -40.67 -3.47 6.95
CA ALA A 402 -41.54 -4.64 6.98
C ALA A 402 -40.81 -5.91 6.55
N ASP A 403 -40.01 -5.85 5.48
CA ASP A 403 -39.23 -6.97 4.97
C ASP A 403 -38.16 -7.44 5.96
N LEU A 404 -37.45 -6.52 6.62
CA LEU A 404 -36.46 -6.87 7.65
C LEU A 404 -37.11 -7.56 8.86
N LEU A 405 -38.29 -7.10 9.28
CA LEU A 405 -39.03 -7.70 10.39
C LEU A 405 -39.61 -9.07 10.03
N ALA A 406 -40.13 -9.22 8.82
CA ALA A 406 -40.59 -10.51 8.30
C ALA A 406 -39.44 -11.51 8.21
N PHE A 407 -38.28 -11.07 7.71
CA PHE A 407 -37.07 -11.88 7.65
C PHE A 407 -36.57 -12.26 9.06
N HIS A 408 -36.55 -11.31 9.99
CA HIS A 408 -36.23 -11.56 11.40
C HIS A 408 -37.11 -12.66 11.98
N GLU A 409 -38.44 -12.51 11.89
CA GLU A 409 -39.39 -13.47 12.44
C GLU A 409 -39.23 -14.86 11.80
N ALA A 410 -39.02 -14.92 10.48
CA ALA A 410 -38.75 -16.17 9.79
C ALA A 410 -37.48 -16.86 10.32
N GLN A 411 -36.37 -16.13 10.52
CA GLN A 411 -35.15 -16.72 11.09
C GLN A 411 -35.33 -17.12 12.55
N ARG A 412 -36.02 -16.31 13.35
CA ARG A 412 -36.32 -16.59 14.76
C ARG A 412 -37.10 -17.90 14.89
N GLN A 413 -38.11 -18.13 14.06
CA GLN A 413 -38.88 -19.38 14.04
C GLN A 413 -38.01 -20.60 13.74
N ARG A 414 -37.08 -20.51 12.79
CA ARG A 414 -36.14 -21.59 12.45
C ARG A 414 -35.18 -21.92 13.59
N PHE A 415 -34.79 -20.93 14.38
CA PHE A 415 -33.97 -21.17 15.58
C PHE A 415 -34.79 -21.76 16.74
N VAL A 416 -36.03 -21.29 16.95
CA VAL A 416 -36.92 -21.78 18.01
C VAL A 416 -37.38 -23.21 17.74
N SER A 417 -37.64 -23.57 16.47
CA SER A 417 -38.01 -24.93 16.07
C SER A 417 -36.86 -25.92 16.13
N GLY A 418 -35.62 -25.44 16.29
CA GLY A 418 -34.41 -26.26 16.28
C GLY A 418 -33.90 -26.64 14.89
N GLU A 419 -34.48 -26.11 13.81
CA GLU A 419 -33.96 -26.30 12.44
C GLU A 419 -32.54 -25.72 12.31
N LEU A 420 -32.30 -24.57 12.93
CA LEU A 420 -30.99 -23.93 13.02
C LEU A 420 -30.51 -23.87 14.47
N ASN A 421 -29.19 -23.94 14.67
CA ASN A 421 -28.57 -23.84 15.98
C ASN A 421 -28.04 -22.41 16.23
N PRO A 422 -28.59 -21.65 17.20
CA PRO A 422 -28.13 -20.30 17.54
C PRO A 422 -26.63 -20.21 17.86
N SER A 423 -26.08 -21.24 18.51
CA SER A 423 -24.66 -21.28 18.90
C SER A 423 -23.70 -21.36 17.72
N LYS A 424 -24.16 -21.77 16.52
CA LYS A 424 -23.36 -21.74 15.29
C LYS A 424 -23.27 -20.34 14.68
N ILE A 425 -24.19 -19.45 15.05
CA ILE A 425 -24.30 -18.10 14.49
C ILE A 425 -23.70 -17.07 15.43
N GLY A 426 -23.93 -17.18 16.74
CA GLY A 426 -23.43 -16.21 17.71
C GLY A 426 -21.91 -16.24 17.96
N ALA A 427 -21.43 -15.28 18.74
CA ALA A 427 -20.02 -15.19 19.16
C ALA A 427 -19.72 -15.99 20.44
N LYS A 428 -20.74 -16.36 21.23
CA LYS A 428 -20.58 -17.00 22.55
C LYS A 428 -21.56 -18.17 22.75
N ASN A 429 -21.12 -19.14 23.57
CA ASN A 429 -22.01 -20.17 24.11
C ASN A 429 -23.16 -19.50 24.88
N GLY A 430 -24.41 -19.81 24.53
CA GLY A 430 -25.60 -19.20 25.13
C GLY A 430 -26.28 -18.10 24.29
N THR A 431 -25.92 -17.96 23.01
CA THR A 431 -26.63 -17.06 22.08
C THR A 431 -28.10 -17.46 21.98
N THR A 432 -29.01 -16.53 22.23
CA THR A 432 -30.46 -16.79 22.19
C THR A 432 -30.95 -16.87 20.73
N PRO A 433 -32.07 -17.57 20.46
CA PRO A 433 -32.73 -17.54 19.14
C PRO A 433 -33.00 -16.12 18.63
N GLU A 434 -33.35 -15.20 19.53
CA GLU A 434 -33.60 -13.79 19.21
C GLU A 434 -32.31 -13.09 18.74
N THR A 435 -31.22 -13.20 19.51
CA THR A 435 -29.93 -12.63 19.12
C THR A 435 -29.43 -13.22 17.80
N ALA A 436 -29.57 -14.53 17.61
CA ALA A 436 -29.17 -15.19 16.36
C ALA A 436 -29.99 -14.70 15.15
N ALA A 437 -31.29 -14.44 15.32
CA ALA A 437 -32.12 -13.87 14.27
C ALA A 437 -31.68 -12.45 13.89
N TRP A 438 -31.35 -11.59 14.86
CA TRP A 438 -30.80 -10.26 14.57
C TRP A 438 -29.43 -10.29 13.89
N ILE A 439 -28.57 -11.27 14.21
CA ILE A 439 -27.30 -11.48 13.48
C ILE A 439 -27.57 -11.82 12.01
N MET A 440 -28.60 -12.62 11.72
CA MET A 440 -28.99 -12.92 10.34
C MET A 440 -29.49 -11.69 9.60
N VAL A 441 -30.28 -10.82 10.26
CA VAL A 441 -30.71 -9.53 9.71
C VAL A 441 -29.49 -8.64 9.42
N ALA A 442 -28.57 -8.48 10.38
CA ALA A 442 -27.35 -7.70 10.20
C ALA A 442 -26.50 -8.20 9.02
N ARG A 443 -26.37 -9.52 8.88
CA ARG A 443 -25.70 -10.18 7.74
C ARG A 443 -26.39 -9.87 6.41
N ALA A 444 -27.73 -9.87 6.38
CA ALA A 444 -28.49 -9.52 5.18
C ALA A 444 -28.29 -8.05 4.79
N VAL A 445 -28.37 -7.13 5.75
CA VAL A 445 -28.17 -5.69 5.52
C VAL A 445 -26.76 -5.38 5.00
N LEU A 446 -25.71 -6.00 5.58
CA LEU A 446 -24.33 -5.87 5.10
C LEU A 446 -24.10 -6.41 3.69
N ASN A 447 -24.99 -7.26 3.19
CA ASN A 447 -24.92 -7.87 1.85
C ASN A 447 -25.87 -7.20 0.83
N LEU A 448 -26.55 -6.12 1.19
CA LEU A 448 -27.35 -5.35 0.24
C LEU A 448 -26.46 -4.73 -0.84
N ASP A 449 -26.98 -4.60 -2.06
CA ASP A 449 -26.29 -3.90 -3.16
C ASP A 449 -25.85 -2.50 -2.73
N GLU A 450 -26.72 -1.80 -2.00
CA GLU A 450 -26.51 -0.46 -1.47
C GLU A 450 -25.38 -0.40 -0.43
N ALA A 451 -25.18 -1.46 0.38
CA ALA A 451 -24.15 -1.49 1.41
C ALA A 451 -22.71 -1.48 0.85
N VAL A 452 -22.56 -1.90 -0.41
CA VAL A 452 -21.26 -1.98 -1.10
C VAL A 452 -21.21 -1.11 -2.36
N THR A 453 -22.18 -0.21 -2.51
CA THR A 453 -22.29 0.72 -3.64
C THR A 453 -22.28 2.13 -3.11
N LYS A 454 -21.48 3.00 -3.72
CA LYS A 454 -21.65 4.44 -3.55
C LYS A 454 -22.96 4.82 -4.24
N GLY A 455 -23.87 5.56 -3.61
CA GLY A 455 -25.13 5.97 -4.24
C GLY A 455 -25.91 6.95 -3.42
#